data_AF-A0A482XJ43-F1
#
_entry.id   AF-A0A482XJ43-F1
#
_cell.length_a   1.000
_cell.length_b   1.000
_cell.length_c   1.000
_cell.angle_alpha   90.00
_cell.angle_beta   90.00
_cell.angle_gamma   90.00
#
_symmetry.space_group_name_H-M   'P 1'
#
loop_
_entity.id
_entity.type
_entity.pdbx_description
1 polymer ?
#
loop_
_entity_poly.entity_id
_entity_poly.type
_entity_poly.pdbx_seq_one_letter_code
_entity_poly.pdbx_strand_id
1 'polypeptide(L)'
;MRKSESSRYCLILFVFCMLQYLHSLHLEHCDILDVFQGVQFLPLDKTTFLQVQCFVNHVQVAFSNIEFSIFLFNEHLVWSGLEPEELQVVFRYLVNSLLLSQAEKDHQNGITSQLNTIIPRGNFITGPSDLQKPFNGNSMNKIPLFHLKRSQQSTSVYQMVVYKFQNATLCLFYKSTTLLTTDSFRVLDDFLSPRLRKLSSEVADYLTRQSAVSSLNDSSSRFVYFNRMNLATKSSIHLDNRRSGNISVPVEVLRLLADINSNHWSSSQSGNPTAETIMKTVNDYWVVGKLSNAREFYVVTQHKNANIAEISDEVKKICDKQLKSIFFHV
;
A
#
# COMPACT_ATOMS: atom_id res chain seq x y z
N MET A 1 25.07 -18.75 33.57
CA MET A 1 23.65 -19.17 33.73
C MET A 1 22.61 -18.14 33.25
N ARG A 2 22.85 -16.82 33.25
CA ARG A 2 21.84 -15.81 32.81
C ARG A 2 21.58 -15.67 31.29
N LYS A 3 22.37 -16.30 30.40
CA LYS A 3 22.18 -16.22 28.94
C LYS A 3 21.12 -17.19 28.38
N SER A 4 20.81 -18.30 29.06
CA SER A 4 19.86 -19.30 28.54
C SER A 4 18.39 -18.96 28.79
N GLU A 5 18.08 -18.21 29.86
CA GLU A 5 16.70 -17.78 30.16
C GLU A 5 16.22 -16.69 29.19
N SER A 6 17.07 -15.70 28.87
CA SER A 6 16.73 -14.62 27.95
C SER A 6 16.40 -15.14 26.53
N SER A 7 17.07 -16.20 26.08
CA SER A 7 16.78 -16.86 24.79
C SER A 7 15.45 -17.61 24.81
N ARG A 8 15.03 -18.15 25.96
CA ARG A 8 13.72 -18.83 26.12
C ARG A 8 12.57 -17.84 26.16
N TYR A 9 12.73 -16.71 26.84
CA TYR A 9 11.73 -15.63 26.82
C TYR A 9 11.56 -15.03 25.41
N CYS A 10 12.65 -14.86 24.66
CA CYS A 10 12.59 -14.38 23.28
C CYS A 10 11.86 -15.38 22.36
N LEU A 11 12.10 -16.69 22.52
CA LEU A 11 11.38 -17.73 21.79
C LEU A 11 9.90 -17.79 22.15
N ILE A 12 9.55 -17.65 23.43
CA ILE A 12 8.16 -17.67 23.90
C ILE A 12 7.40 -16.43 23.40
N LEU A 13 8.01 -15.24 23.47
CA LEU A 13 7.45 -14.01 22.89
C LEU A 13 7.29 -14.11 21.38
N PHE A 14 8.27 -14.69 20.67
CA PHE A 14 8.20 -14.90 19.23
C PHE A 14 7.06 -15.86 18.85
N VAL A 15 6.93 -16.99 19.55
CA VAL A 15 5.84 -17.96 19.31
C VAL A 15 4.47 -17.36 19.62
N PHE A 16 4.35 -16.61 20.72
CA PHE A 16 3.08 -15.98 21.09
C PHE A 16 2.66 -14.88 20.10
N CYS A 17 3.62 -14.05 19.68
CA CYS A 17 3.38 -13.00 18.68
C CYS A 17 3.06 -13.58 17.30
N MET A 18 3.74 -14.67 16.91
CA MET A 18 3.44 -15.40 15.67
C MET A 18 2.06 -16.06 15.69
N LEU A 19 1.63 -16.65 16.82
CA LEU A 19 0.30 -17.25 16.95
C LEU A 19 -0.84 -16.21 16.87
N GLN A 20 -0.66 -15.05 17.50
CA GLN A 20 -1.62 -13.95 17.43
C GLN A 20 -1.68 -13.35 16.03
N TYR A 21 -0.52 -13.20 15.38
CA TYR A 21 -0.43 -12.80 13.97
C TYR A 21 -1.10 -13.84 13.06
N LEU A 22 -0.93 -15.14 13.31
CA LEU A 22 -1.54 -16.21 12.52
C LEU A 22 -3.07 -16.18 12.59
N HIS A 23 -3.63 -15.80 13.74
CA HIS A 23 -5.08 -15.61 13.91
C HIS A 23 -5.62 -14.35 13.20
N SER A 24 -4.75 -13.36 12.93
CA SER A 24 -5.12 -12.17 12.13
C SER A 24 -5.01 -12.40 10.62
N LEU A 25 -4.36 -13.49 10.19
CA LEU A 25 -4.26 -13.85 8.78
C LEU A 25 -5.58 -14.42 8.29
N HIS A 26 -6.32 -13.64 7.51
CA HIS A 26 -7.50 -14.10 6.80
C HIS A 26 -7.07 -14.92 5.58
N LEU A 27 -6.59 -16.15 5.82
CA LEU A 27 -6.04 -17.05 4.80
C LEU A 27 -7.05 -17.38 3.68
N GLU A 28 -8.34 -17.28 3.97
CA GLU A 28 -9.43 -17.52 3.01
C GLU A 28 -9.42 -16.55 1.82
N HIS A 29 -8.86 -15.34 2.01
CA HIS A 29 -8.82 -14.29 0.99
C HIS A 29 -7.39 -14.00 0.50
N CYS A 30 -6.41 -14.80 0.91
CA CYS A 30 -5.04 -14.59 0.51
C CYS A 30 -4.84 -14.92 -0.97
N ASP A 31 -4.20 -14.01 -1.70
CA ASP A 31 -3.91 -14.19 -3.12
C ASP A 31 -2.47 -13.82 -3.50
N ILE A 32 -2.19 -13.78 -4.81
CA ILE A 32 -0.85 -13.50 -5.33
C ILE A 32 -0.31 -12.12 -4.90
N LEU A 33 -1.17 -11.13 -4.62
CA LEU A 33 -0.73 -9.83 -4.14
C LEU A 33 -0.24 -9.87 -2.69
N ASP A 34 -0.71 -10.83 -1.90
CA ASP A 34 -0.23 -11.09 -0.53
C ASP A 34 1.08 -11.86 -0.53
N VAL A 35 1.37 -12.61 -1.59
CA VAL A 35 2.71 -13.18 -1.85
C VAL A 35 3.71 -12.07 -2.17
N PHE A 36 3.32 -11.11 -3.02
CA PHE A 36 4.21 -9.99 -3.38
C PHE A 36 4.46 -9.01 -2.25
N GLN A 37 3.45 -8.77 -1.40
CA GLN A 37 3.49 -7.75 -0.35
C GLN A 37 3.97 -6.39 -0.86
N GLY A 38 3.66 -6.06 -2.13
CA GLY A 38 4.16 -4.85 -2.75
C GLY A 38 3.33 -3.61 -2.45
N VAL A 39 3.85 -2.47 -2.89
CA VAL A 39 3.34 -1.13 -2.65
C VAL A 39 2.66 -0.63 -3.93
N GLN A 40 1.43 -0.13 -3.79
CA GLN A 40 0.69 0.46 -4.91
C GLN A 40 1.04 1.94 -5.02
N PHE A 41 1.65 2.35 -6.12
CA PHE A 41 2.02 3.75 -6.38
C PHE A 41 0.93 4.48 -7.16
N LEU A 42 0.71 5.76 -6.86
CA LEU A 42 -0.16 6.64 -7.62
C LEU A 42 0.64 7.46 -8.63
N PRO A 43 0.50 7.21 -9.95
CA PRO A 43 1.22 7.97 -10.95
C PRO A 43 0.63 9.39 -11.09
N LEU A 44 1.38 10.39 -10.67
CA LEU A 44 1.07 11.81 -10.87
C LEU A 44 1.94 12.41 -11.98
N ASP A 45 1.51 13.52 -12.56
CA ASP A 45 2.38 14.33 -13.41
C ASP A 45 3.45 15.04 -12.55
N LYS A 46 4.49 15.53 -13.22
CA LYS A 46 5.64 16.16 -12.56
C LYS A 46 5.21 17.32 -11.66
N THR A 47 4.22 18.12 -12.09
CA THR A 47 3.78 19.31 -11.35
C THR A 47 3.08 18.92 -10.06
N THR A 48 2.08 18.04 -10.14
CA THR A 48 1.32 17.60 -8.96
C THR A 48 2.21 16.81 -7.99
N PHE A 49 3.12 15.97 -8.51
CA PHE A 49 4.10 15.28 -7.66
C PHE A 49 5.00 16.25 -6.90
N LEU A 50 5.54 17.28 -7.58
CA LEU A 50 6.37 18.29 -6.93
C LEU A 50 5.59 19.09 -5.88
N GLN A 51 4.31 19.37 -6.09
CA GLN A 51 3.47 20.01 -5.08
C GLN A 51 3.35 19.16 -3.81
N VAL A 52 3.13 17.84 -3.95
CA VAL A 52 3.11 16.90 -2.82
C VAL A 52 4.46 16.87 -2.10
N GLN A 53 5.56 16.79 -2.85
CA GLN A 53 6.91 16.79 -2.28
C GLN A 53 7.22 18.10 -1.54
N CYS A 54 6.91 19.26 -2.13
CA CYS A 54 7.06 20.56 -1.49
C CYS A 54 6.24 20.66 -0.19
N PHE A 55 5.01 20.15 -0.19
CA PHE A 55 4.18 20.09 1.00
C PHE A 55 4.84 19.25 2.11
N VAL A 56 5.29 18.04 1.80
CA VAL A 56 5.95 17.16 2.78
C VAL A 56 7.24 17.78 3.31
N ASN A 57 8.06 18.38 2.44
CA ASN A 57 9.27 19.09 2.85
C ASN A 57 8.94 20.26 3.79
N HIS A 58 7.89 21.02 3.51
CA HIS A 58 7.47 22.13 4.37
C HIS A 58 7.00 21.62 5.74
N VAL A 59 6.30 20.49 5.80
CA VAL A 59 5.93 19.85 7.07
C VAL A 59 7.18 19.46 7.88
N GLN A 60 8.16 18.81 7.25
CA GLN A 60 9.40 18.40 7.93
C GLN A 60 10.24 19.60 8.40
N VAL A 61 10.24 20.70 7.65
CA VAL A 61 10.93 21.94 8.05
C VAL A 61 10.19 22.63 9.21
N ALA A 62 8.86 22.70 9.16
CA ALA A 62 8.07 23.34 10.21
C ALA A 62 8.10 22.56 11.54
N PHE A 63 8.26 21.23 11.47
CA PHE A 63 8.29 20.35 12.63
C PHE A 63 9.56 19.49 12.62
N SER A 64 10.66 20.05 13.13
CA SER A 64 12.00 19.41 13.14
C SER A 64 12.07 18.06 13.87
N ASN A 65 11.06 17.72 14.67
CA ASN A 65 10.97 16.44 15.37
C ASN A 65 10.46 15.30 14.47
N ILE A 66 9.93 15.63 13.29
CA ILE A 66 9.48 14.67 12.27
C ILE A 66 10.68 14.31 11.39
N GLU A 67 11.07 13.05 11.40
CA GLU A 67 12.22 12.58 10.62
C GLU A 67 11.80 12.02 9.27
N PHE A 68 10.79 11.17 9.26
CA PHE A 68 10.26 10.56 8.04
C PHE A 68 8.81 10.96 7.83
N SER A 69 8.38 10.89 6.57
CA SER A 69 7.00 11.16 6.19
C SER A 69 6.59 10.28 5.03
N ILE A 70 5.32 9.88 5.01
CA ILE A 70 4.70 9.13 3.92
C ILE A 70 3.40 9.84 3.55
N PHE A 71 3.19 10.06 2.27
CA PHE A 71 1.96 10.63 1.74
C PHE A 71 1.26 9.62 0.83
N LEU A 72 0.00 9.34 1.14
CA LEU A 72 -0.87 8.49 0.36
C LEU A 72 -2.09 9.27 -0.11
N PHE A 73 -2.59 8.90 -1.27
CA PHE A 73 -3.86 9.38 -1.79
C PHE A 73 -4.66 8.21 -2.34
N ASN A 74 -5.92 8.07 -1.94
CA ASN A 74 -6.73 6.88 -2.23
C ASN A 74 -6.02 5.56 -1.83
N GLU A 75 -5.30 5.57 -0.70
CA GLU A 75 -4.51 4.43 -0.19
C GLU A 75 -3.34 4.01 -1.10
N HIS A 76 -3.08 4.76 -2.18
CA HIS A 76 -1.92 4.59 -3.04
C HIS A 76 -0.79 5.51 -2.58
N LEU A 77 0.44 5.00 -2.60
CA LEU A 77 1.62 5.76 -2.24
C LEU A 77 1.94 6.81 -3.31
N VAL A 78 2.09 8.07 -2.89
CA VAL A 78 2.63 9.13 -3.74
C VAL A 78 4.08 9.41 -3.38
N TRP A 79 4.37 9.54 -2.07
CA TRP A 79 5.70 9.90 -1.59
C TRP A 79 6.05 9.18 -0.30
N SER A 80 7.32 8.78 -0.15
CA SER A 80 7.88 8.16 1.05
C SER A 80 9.30 8.65 1.26
N GLY A 81 9.62 9.02 2.52
CA GLY A 81 10.98 9.24 2.97
C GLY A 81 11.69 7.99 3.51
N LEU A 82 11.05 6.81 3.45
CA LEU A 82 11.61 5.54 3.94
C LEU A 82 12.26 4.70 2.82
N GLU A 83 13.22 3.86 3.19
CA GLU A 83 13.77 2.82 2.32
C GLU A 83 12.70 1.76 1.95
N PRO A 84 12.79 1.10 0.79
CA PRO A 84 11.76 0.17 0.30
C PRO A 84 11.38 -0.93 1.29
N GLU A 85 12.36 -1.54 1.97
CA GLU A 85 12.14 -2.63 2.92
C GLU A 85 11.33 -2.17 4.15
N GLU A 86 11.60 -0.95 4.63
CA GLU A 86 10.88 -0.39 5.77
C GLU A 86 9.50 0.10 5.37
N LEU A 87 9.43 0.75 4.21
CA LEU A 87 8.19 1.18 3.58
C LEU A 87 7.25 0.00 3.40
N GLN A 88 7.72 -1.17 2.98
CA GLN A 88 6.89 -2.36 2.80
C GLN A 88 6.10 -2.72 4.07
N VAL A 89 6.81 -2.81 5.20
CA VAL A 89 6.24 -3.18 6.49
C VAL A 89 5.25 -2.11 6.97
N VAL A 90 5.66 -0.84 6.88
CA VAL A 90 4.84 0.30 7.29
C VAL A 90 3.59 0.43 6.43
N PHE A 91 3.73 0.33 5.11
CA PHE A 91 2.63 0.42 4.16
C PHE A 91 1.61 -0.70 4.39
N ARG A 92 2.08 -1.93 4.63
CA ARG A 92 1.21 -3.06 4.95
C ARG A 92 0.43 -2.82 6.24
N TYR A 93 1.08 -2.36 7.30
CA TYR A 93 0.38 -2.02 8.55
C TYR A 93 -0.65 -0.90 8.33
N LEU A 94 -0.25 0.14 7.60
CA LEU A 94 -1.06 1.31 7.35
C LEU A 94 -2.33 0.96 6.56
N VAL A 95 -2.18 0.34 5.40
CA VAL A 95 -3.29 0.05 4.49
C VAL A 95 -4.09 -1.15 5.01
N ASN A 96 -3.45 -2.27 5.30
CA ASN A 96 -4.15 -3.53 5.57
C ASN A 96 -4.63 -3.69 7.02
N SER A 97 -4.27 -2.79 7.92
CA SER A 97 -4.75 -2.85 9.31
C SER A 97 -5.33 -1.51 9.74
N LEU A 98 -4.51 -0.45 9.74
CA LEU A 98 -4.93 0.81 10.35
C LEU A 98 -6.10 1.47 9.59
N LEU A 99 -5.96 1.66 8.27
CA LEU A 99 -6.97 2.32 7.45
C LEU A 99 -8.23 1.46 7.24
N LEU A 100 -8.08 0.14 7.07
CA LEU A 100 -9.20 -0.79 6.99
C LEU A 100 -10.04 -0.78 8.28
N SER A 101 -9.41 -0.90 9.46
CA SER A 101 -10.14 -0.85 10.73
C SER A 101 -10.83 0.48 11.00
N GLN A 102 -10.36 1.60 10.42
CA GLN A 102 -11.09 2.87 10.49
C GLN A 102 -12.31 2.88 9.57
N ALA A 103 -12.16 2.38 8.34
CA ALA A 103 -13.26 2.31 7.39
C ALA A 103 -14.43 1.43 7.89
N GLU A 104 -14.13 0.33 8.58
CA GLU A 104 -15.13 -0.53 9.21
C GLU A 104 -15.89 0.20 10.33
N LYS A 105 -15.17 0.94 11.17
CA LYS A 105 -15.77 1.77 12.24
C LYS A 105 -16.66 2.86 11.67
N ASP A 106 -16.22 3.54 10.61
CA ASP A 106 -17.01 4.58 9.93
C ASP A 106 -18.29 3.99 9.31
N HIS A 107 -18.23 2.76 8.78
CA HIS A 107 -19.39 2.08 8.23
C HIS A 107 -20.39 1.65 9.31
N GLN A 108 -19.91 1.13 10.45
CA GLN A 108 -20.75 0.76 11.59
C GLN A 108 -21.36 1.96 12.31
N ASN A 109 -20.66 3.10 12.34
CA ASN A 109 -21.13 4.34 12.98
C ASN A 109 -22.06 5.19 12.09
N GLY A 110 -22.44 4.69 10.91
CA GLY A 110 -23.42 5.22 9.95
C GLY A 110 -23.70 6.72 9.99
N ILE A 111 -23.18 7.51 9.02
CA ILE A 111 -23.59 8.89 8.59
C ILE A 111 -23.67 9.99 9.69
N THR A 112 -23.60 9.67 10.98
CA THR A 112 -24.01 10.60 12.06
C THR A 112 -22.90 11.61 12.43
N SER A 113 -21.72 11.52 11.84
CA SER A 113 -20.55 12.35 12.22
C SER A 113 -20.26 13.54 11.29
N GLN A 114 -20.95 13.67 10.15
CA GLN A 114 -20.61 14.70 9.15
C GLN A 114 -21.44 16.00 9.24
N LEU A 115 -22.43 16.11 10.13
CA LEU A 115 -23.41 17.20 10.07
C LEU A 115 -23.08 18.48 10.87
N ASN A 116 -22.00 18.55 11.65
CA ASN A 116 -21.82 19.65 12.62
C ASN A 116 -20.64 20.60 12.39
N THR A 117 -19.95 20.57 11.23
CA THR A 117 -18.96 21.60 10.88
C THR A 117 -19.12 22.07 9.44
N ILE A 118 -19.39 23.37 9.25
CA ILE A 118 -19.54 24.07 7.95
C ILE A 118 -18.29 23.90 7.06
N ILE A 119 -17.13 23.58 7.65
CA ILE A 119 -15.86 23.39 6.95
C ILE A 119 -15.28 22.01 7.29
N PRO A 120 -15.08 21.12 6.32
CA PRO A 120 -14.41 19.84 6.53
C PRO A 120 -12.99 20.07 7.09
N ARG A 121 -12.68 19.50 8.26
CA ARG A 121 -11.34 19.45 8.85
C ARG A 121 -10.74 18.06 8.72
N GLY A 122 -9.42 17.96 8.76
CA GLY A 122 -8.76 16.67 8.84
C GLY A 122 -8.87 16.10 10.24
N ASN A 123 -8.56 14.82 10.39
CA ASN A 123 -8.61 14.10 11.65
C ASN A 123 -7.38 13.23 11.89
N PHE A 124 -7.02 13.07 13.16
CA PHE A 124 -5.98 12.14 13.57
C PHE A 124 -6.55 10.72 13.65
N ILE A 125 -5.94 9.80 12.90
CA ILE A 125 -6.23 8.36 13.00
C ILE A 125 -5.48 7.76 14.19
N THR A 126 -4.23 8.18 14.39
CA THR A 126 -3.42 7.81 15.55
C THR A 126 -3.17 9.06 16.40
N GLY A 127 -3.35 8.91 17.72
CA GLY A 127 -3.34 10.03 18.67
C GLY A 127 -4.75 10.41 19.17
N PRO A 128 -4.95 11.66 19.62
CA PRO A 128 -6.20 12.08 20.23
C PRO A 128 -7.34 12.14 19.20
N SER A 129 -8.41 11.40 19.46
CA SER A 129 -9.65 11.46 18.65
C SER A 129 -10.45 12.74 18.87
N ASP A 130 -10.20 13.45 19.97
CA ASP A 130 -10.83 14.72 20.33
C ASP A 130 -9.76 15.67 20.89
N LEU A 131 -9.51 16.77 20.20
CA LEU A 131 -8.53 17.79 20.58
C LEU A 131 -8.99 18.65 21.77
N GLN A 132 -10.24 18.52 22.21
CA GLN A 132 -10.76 19.21 23.41
C GLN A 132 -10.38 18.47 24.70
N LYS A 133 -10.08 17.17 24.63
CA LYS A 133 -9.69 16.36 25.80
C LYS A 133 -8.17 16.33 25.96
N PRO A 134 -7.67 16.43 27.20
CA PRO A 134 -6.23 16.35 27.45
C PRO A 134 -5.70 14.97 27.07
N PHE A 135 -4.81 14.94 26.08
CA PHE A 135 -4.03 13.79 25.69
C PHE A 135 -2.76 13.72 26.56
N ASN A 136 -2.85 12.91 27.62
CA ASN A 136 -1.69 12.50 28.39
C ASN A 136 -1.20 11.17 27.80
N GLY A 137 0.05 11.10 27.35
CA GLY A 137 0.65 9.97 26.62
C GLY A 137 0.53 8.57 27.28
N ASN A 138 -0.04 8.47 28.48
CA ASN A 138 -0.37 7.23 29.20
C ASN A 138 -1.62 6.49 28.68
N SER A 139 -2.33 7.04 27.68
CA SER A 139 -3.37 6.29 26.97
C SER A 139 -2.71 5.33 25.97
N MET A 140 -2.14 4.22 26.47
CA MET A 140 -1.32 3.21 25.77
C MET A 140 -1.93 2.57 24.50
N ASN A 141 -3.04 3.09 23.97
CA ASN A 141 -3.84 2.46 22.91
C ASN A 141 -3.96 3.22 21.58
N LYS A 142 -3.22 4.30 21.27
CA LYS A 142 -3.48 5.02 19.99
C LYS A 142 -2.31 5.52 19.14
N ILE A 143 -1.03 5.36 19.52
CA ILE A 143 0.10 5.74 18.64
C ILE A 143 1.03 4.54 18.43
N PRO A 144 1.08 3.97 17.20
CA PRO A 144 1.96 2.87 16.87
C PRO A 144 3.44 3.25 16.93
N LEU A 145 4.28 2.33 17.40
CA LEU A 145 5.73 2.46 17.45
C LEU A 145 6.37 1.63 16.34
N PHE A 146 7.36 2.20 15.66
CA PHE A 146 8.12 1.54 14.60
C PHE A 146 9.61 1.61 14.88
N HIS A 147 10.31 0.51 14.58
CA HIS A 147 11.77 0.47 14.56
C HIS A 147 12.21 0.72 13.11
N LEU A 148 12.74 1.90 12.84
CA LEU A 148 13.18 2.30 11.50
C LEU A 148 14.69 2.55 11.49
N LYS A 149 15.33 2.20 10.39
CA LYS A 149 16.76 2.32 10.11
C LYS A 149 17.00 3.70 9.52
N ARG A 150 17.82 4.49 10.19
CA ARG A 150 18.30 5.76 9.64
C ARG A 150 19.51 5.55 8.74
N SER A 151 20.28 4.49 9.03
CA SER A 151 21.43 4.06 8.25
C SER A 151 21.61 2.56 8.45
N GLN A 152 22.45 1.94 7.62
CA GLN A 152 22.82 0.52 7.68
C GLN A 152 23.22 0.02 9.09
N GLN A 153 23.64 0.92 9.98
CA GLN A 153 24.15 0.58 11.32
C GLN A 153 23.30 1.13 12.48
N SER A 154 22.24 1.90 12.22
CA SER A 154 21.45 2.52 13.29
C SER A 154 19.94 2.36 13.09
N THR A 155 19.31 1.67 14.04
CA THR A 155 17.85 1.59 14.17
C THR A 155 17.40 2.49 15.30
N SER A 156 16.38 3.30 15.07
CA SER A 156 15.75 4.17 16.07
C SER A 156 14.26 3.88 16.17
N VAL A 157 13.67 4.20 17.32
CA VAL A 157 12.24 4.01 17.56
C VAL A 157 11.49 5.30 17.22
N TYR A 158 10.43 5.17 16.43
CA TYR A 158 9.58 6.28 16.00
C TYR A 158 8.13 6.05 16.40
N GLN A 159 7.44 7.14 16.75
CA GLN A 159 6.01 7.23 16.96
C GLN A 159 5.35 7.67 15.65
N MET A 160 4.38 6.89 15.15
CA MET A 160 3.68 7.19 13.90
C MET A 160 2.37 7.94 14.16
N VAL A 161 2.35 9.22 13.80
CA VAL A 161 1.14 10.05 13.78
C VAL A 161 0.56 10.04 12.38
N VAL A 162 -0.71 9.67 12.26
CA VAL A 162 -1.43 9.57 10.98
C VAL A 162 -2.54 10.59 10.97
N TYR A 163 -2.48 11.51 10.01
CA TYR A 163 -3.45 12.56 9.79
C TYR A 163 -4.13 12.36 8.44
N LYS A 164 -5.46 12.33 8.43
CA LYS A 164 -6.26 12.07 7.23
C LYS A 164 -7.18 13.25 6.93
N PHE A 165 -7.30 13.56 5.65
CA PHE A 165 -8.31 14.48 5.13
C PHE A 165 -8.87 13.91 3.84
N GLN A 166 -10.15 13.54 3.84
CA GLN A 166 -10.79 12.84 2.71
C GLN A 166 -9.96 11.63 2.27
N ASN A 167 -9.42 11.68 1.04
CA ASN A 167 -8.66 10.62 0.41
C ASN A 167 -7.15 10.73 0.65
N ALA A 168 -6.68 11.85 1.22
CA ALA A 168 -5.29 12.11 1.51
C ALA A 168 -4.95 11.65 2.93
N THR A 169 -3.87 10.88 3.05
CA THR A 169 -3.34 10.38 4.33
C THR A 169 -1.87 10.75 4.44
N LEU A 170 -1.52 11.48 5.49
CA LEU A 170 -0.16 11.86 5.83
C LEU A 170 0.29 11.11 7.08
N CYS A 171 1.37 10.35 6.97
CA CYS A 171 2.00 9.65 8.09
C CYS A 171 3.29 10.36 8.46
N LEU A 172 3.46 10.66 9.74
CA LEU A 172 4.56 11.45 10.29
C LEU A 172 5.27 10.64 11.37
N PHE A 173 6.59 10.49 11.25
CA PHE A 173 7.40 9.68 12.16
C PHE A 173 8.20 10.59 13.09
N TYR A 174 7.74 10.69 14.33
CA TYR A 174 8.42 11.41 15.40
C TYR A 174 9.40 10.49 16.11
N LYS A 175 10.58 10.97 16.49
CA LYS A 175 11.45 10.18 17.38
C LYS A 175 10.72 9.86 18.68
N SER A 176 10.87 8.64 19.20
CA SER A 176 10.19 8.19 20.43
C SER A 176 10.52 9.06 21.66
N THR A 177 11.64 9.78 21.64
CA THR A 177 12.02 10.76 22.67
C THR A 177 11.17 12.04 22.64
N THR A 178 10.36 12.25 21.60
CA THR A 178 9.52 13.43 21.44
C THR A 178 8.25 13.26 22.27
N LEU A 179 7.96 14.23 23.14
CA LEU A 179 6.72 14.27 23.89
C LEU A 179 5.62 14.87 23.02
N LEU A 180 4.61 14.06 22.68
CA LEU A 180 3.41 14.49 21.95
C LEU A 180 2.31 14.87 22.94
N THR A 181 1.98 16.16 23.01
CA THR A 181 0.91 16.70 23.86
C THR A 181 -0.28 17.14 23.02
N THR A 182 -1.43 17.35 23.65
CA THR A 182 -2.62 17.91 22.98
C THR A 182 -2.32 19.21 22.22
N ASP A 183 -1.49 20.08 22.80
CA ASP A 183 -1.13 21.35 22.17
C ASP A 183 -0.27 21.13 20.92
N SER A 184 0.66 20.17 20.95
CA SER A 184 1.42 19.76 19.76
C SER A 184 0.49 19.30 18.64
N PHE A 185 -0.55 18.52 18.96
CA PHE A 185 -1.55 18.06 17.99
C PHE A 185 -2.43 19.21 17.47
N ARG A 186 -2.80 20.19 18.30
CA ARG A 186 -3.56 21.37 17.86
C ARG A 186 -2.76 22.23 16.89
N VAL A 187 -1.50 22.54 17.22
CA VAL A 187 -0.60 23.29 16.33
C VAL A 187 -0.40 22.55 15.01
N LEU A 188 -0.26 21.23 15.06
CA LEU A 188 -0.15 20.40 13.87
C LEU A 188 -1.43 20.40 13.04
N ASP A 189 -2.61 20.28 13.65
CA ASP A 189 -3.90 20.35 12.95
C ASP A 189 -4.11 21.69 12.25
N ASP A 190 -3.87 22.80 12.94
CA ASP A 190 -3.98 24.15 12.38
C ASP A 190 -3.04 24.35 11.19
N PHE A 191 -1.85 23.72 11.21
CA PHE A 191 -0.92 23.75 10.10
C PHE A 191 -1.35 22.86 8.93
N LEU A 192 -1.74 21.61 9.21
CA LEU A 192 -2.01 20.58 8.20
C LEU A 192 -3.37 20.76 7.53
N SER A 193 -4.43 21.03 8.30
CA SER A 193 -5.83 21.14 7.81
C SER A 193 -5.97 21.95 6.52
N PRO A 194 -5.56 23.25 6.46
CA PRO A 194 -5.77 24.07 5.28
C PRO A 194 -4.88 23.65 4.10
N ARG A 195 -3.65 23.22 4.37
CA ARG A 195 -2.66 22.85 3.35
C ARG A 195 -3.01 21.52 2.69
N LEU A 196 -3.39 20.53 3.51
CA LEU A 196 -3.79 19.22 3.03
C LEU A 196 -5.11 19.27 2.27
N ARG A 197 -6.06 20.13 2.67
CA ARG A 197 -7.29 20.37 1.90
C ARG A 197 -6.99 20.85 0.48
N LYS A 198 -6.14 21.87 0.35
CA LYS A 198 -5.75 22.42 -0.95
C LYS A 198 -5.08 21.34 -1.81
N LEU A 199 -4.08 20.66 -1.26
CA LEU A 199 -3.35 19.61 -1.96
C LEU A 199 -4.25 18.44 -2.38
N SER A 200 -5.16 18.01 -1.49
CA SER A 200 -6.13 16.95 -1.78
C SER A 200 -7.03 17.30 -2.96
N SER A 201 -7.47 18.57 -3.06
CA SER A 201 -8.25 19.05 -4.19
C SER A 201 -7.46 19.02 -5.49
N GLU A 202 -6.20 19.49 -5.48
CA GLU A 202 -5.34 19.52 -6.67
C GLU A 202 -5.07 18.09 -7.21
N VAL A 203 -4.80 17.14 -6.31
CA VAL A 203 -4.61 15.73 -6.67
C VAL A 203 -5.91 15.12 -7.18
N ALA A 204 -7.05 15.39 -6.54
CA ALA A 204 -8.35 14.91 -6.99
C ALA A 204 -8.70 15.42 -8.39
N ASP A 205 -8.48 16.70 -8.67
CA ASP A 205 -8.73 17.31 -9.97
C ASP A 205 -7.85 16.70 -11.07
N TYR A 206 -6.58 16.41 -10.76
CA TYR A 206 -5.70 15.69 -11.67
C TYR A 206 -6.26 14.30 -12.00
N LEU A 207 -6.69 13.53 -11.01
CA LEU A 207 -7.23 12.18 -11.22
C LEU A 207 -8.54 12.19 -12.01
N THR A 208 -9.45 13.14 -11.74
CA THR A 208 -10.69 13.29 -12.51
C THR A 208 -10.41 13.61 -13.98
N ARG A 209 -9.41 14.46 -14.26
CA ARG A 209 -8.98 14.72 -15.65
C ARG A 209 -8.38 13.49 -16.31
N GLN A 210 -7.67 12.64 -15.57
CA GLN A 210 -7.06 11.42 -16.10
C GLN A 210 -8.08 10.30 -16.35
N SER A 211 -9.09 10.16 -15.49
CA SER A 211 -10.13 9.14 -15.62
C SER A 211 -11.08 9.43 -16.80
N ALA A 212 -11.36 10.71 -17.08
CA ALA A 212 -12.13 11.13 -18.26
C ALA A 212 -11.48 10.74 -19.61
N VAL A 213 -10.17 10.51 -19.62
CA VAL A 213 -9.42 10.05 -20.80
C VAL A 213 -9.39 8.50 -20.90
N SER A 214 -9.73 7.80 -19.81
CA SER A 214 -9.54 6.35 -19.67
C SER A 214 -10.84 5.53 -19.72
N SER A 215 -12.00 6.18 -19.89
CA SER A 215 -13.35 5.59 -19.81
C SER A 215 -13.80 4.86 -21.07
N LEU A 216 -12.93 4.02 -21.63
CA LEU A 216 -13.26 3.03 -22.66
C LEU A 216 -12.39 1.79 -22.40
N ASN A 217 -13.02 0.73 -21.90
CA ASN A 217 -12.71 -0.69 -22.10
C ASN A 217 -12.96 -1.47 -20.82
N ASP A 218 -14.15 -2.02 -20.72
CA ASP A 218 -14.44 -3.20 -19.92
C ASP A 218 -13.78 -4.40 -20.64
N SER A 219 -12.46 -4.54 -20.49
CA SER A 219 -11.76 -5.72 -21.02
C SER A 219 -12.01 -6.87 -20.05
N SER A 220 -12.47 -8.02 -20.57
CA SER A 220 -12.53 -9.29 -19.83
C SER A 220 -11.17 -9.72 -19.25
N SER A 221 -10.09 -9.07 -19.70
CA SER A 221 -8.72 -9.35 -19.32
C SER A 221 -8.32 -8.62 -18.04
N ARG A 222 -7.77 -9.39 -17.10
CA ARG A 222 -7.21 -8.92 -15.82
C ARG A 222 -5.71 -9.09 -15.81
N PHE A 223 -5.00 -8.25 -15.05
CA PHE A 223 -3.55 -8.33 -14.97
C PHE A 223 -3.02 -8.09 -13.56
N VAL A 224 -1.80 -8.55 -13.33
CA VAL A 224 -0.98 -8.24 -12.16
C VAL A 224 0.42 -7.91 -12.62
N TYR A 225 0.97 -6.82 -12.12
CA TYR A 225 2.35 -6.41 -12.28
C TYR A 225 3.00 -6.30 -10.92
N PHE A 226 4.22 -6.81 -10.81
CA PHE A 226 5.07 -6.65 -9.65
C PHE A 226 6.51 -6.38 -10.05
N ASN A 227 7.15 -5.42 -9.40
CA ASN A 227 8.57 -5.15 -9.56
C ASN A 227 9.28 -5.38 -8.24
N ARG A 228 10.11 -6.42 -8.18
CA ARG A 228 10.83 -6.79 -6.95
C ARG A 228 11.85 -5.73 -6.53
N MET A 229 12.38 -4.95 -7.45
CA MET A 229 13.43 -3.97 -7.15
C MET A 229 12.95 -2.77 -6.35
N ASN A 230 11.70 -2.34 -6.56
CA ASN A 230 11.11 -1.19 -5.86
C ASN A 230 9.77 -1.52 -5.19
N LEU A 231 9.43 -2.81 -5.16
CA LEU A 231 8.19 -3.36 -4.62
C LEU A 231 6.91 -2.82 -5.27
N ALA A 232 7.00 -2.18 -6.45
CA ALA A 232 5.81 -1.60 -7.07
C ALA A 232 4.85 -2.68 -7.55
N THR A 233 3.59 -2.58 -7.14
CA THR A 233 2.51 -3.47 -7.55
C THR A 233 1.40 -2.69 -8.25
N LYS A 234 0.87 -3.28 -9.32
CA LYS A 234 -0.34 -2.81 -10.00
C LYS A 234 -1.20 -4.02 -10.37
N SER A 235 -2.49 -3.98 -10.07
CA SER A 235 -3.38 -5.12 -10.32
C SER A 235 -4.77 -4.64 -10.71
N SER A 236 -5.46 -5.45 -11.52
CA SER A 236 -6.88 -5.30 -11.80
C SER A 236 -7.70 -6.52 -11.34
N ILE A 237 -7.09 -7.43 -10.58
CA ILE A 237 -7.75 -8.66 -10.09
C ILE A 237 -8.82 -8.33 -9.04
N HIS A 238 -8.59 -7.38 -8.16
CA HIS A 238 -9.61 -6.92 -7.22
C HIS A 238 -10.40 -5.75 -7.81
N LEU A 239 -11.71 -5.79 -7.57
CA LEU A 239 -12.62 -4.69 -7.93
C LEU A 239 -12.60 -3.56 -6.89
N ASP A 240 -12.10 -3.85 -5.69
CA ASP A 240 -11.84 -2.87 -4.64
C ASP A 240 -10.34 -2.75 -4.33
N ASN A 241 -9.91 -1.57 -3.87
CA ASN A 241 -8.54 -1.37 -3.38
C ASN A 241 -8.28 -2.13 -2.07
N ARG A 242 -9.34 -2.62 -1.43
CA ARG A 242 -9.34 -3.18 -0.07
C ARG A 242 -9.07 -4.67 -0.02
N ARG A 243 -8.88 -5.32 -1.18
CA ARG A 243 -8.66 -6.77 -1.32
C ARG A 243 -9.69 -7.58 -0.52
N SER A 244 -10.92 -7.07 -0.39
CA SER A 244 -11.93 -7.55 0.57
C SER A 244 -12.73 -8.75 0.03
N GLY A 245 -12.12 -9.58 -0.81
CA GLY A 245 -12.77 -10.74 -1.42
C GLY A 245 -13.57 -10.48 -2.69
N ASN A 246 -13.70 -9.22 -3.15
CA ASN A 246 -14.29 -8.88 -4.45
C ASN A 246 -13.30 -9.17 -5.60
N ILE A 247 -13.01 -10.45 -5.80
CA ILE A 247 -12.05 -10.96 -6.79
C ILE A 247 -12.78 -11.15 -8.12
N SER A 248 -12.24 -10.57 -9.18
CA SER A 248 -12.79 -10.66 -10.54
C SER A 248 -12.37 -11.90 -11.33
N VAL A 249 -11.59 -12.78 -10.69
CA VAL A 249 -10.94 -13.94 -11.29
C VAL A 249 -11.26 -15.19 -10.44
N PRO A 250 -11.57 -16.36 -11.03
CA PRO A 250 -11.81 -17.58 -10.26
C PRO A 250 -10.60 -18.02 -9.42
N VAL A 251 -10.86 -18.62 -8.26
CA VAL A 251 -9.81 -19.13 -7.33
C VAL A 251 -8.85 -20.11 -8.01
N GLU A 252 -9.34 -20.96 -8.91
CA GLU A 252 -8.50 -21.90 -9.67
C GLU A 252 -7.44 -21.16 -10.51
N VAL A 253 -7.82 -20.04 -11.13
CA VAL A 253 -6.90 -19.23 -11.92
C VAL A 253 -5.91 -18.48 -11.01
N LEU A 254 -6.35 -18.02 -9.84
CA LEU A 254 -5.43 -17.45 -8.84
C LEU A 254 -4.37 -18.45 -8.37
N ARG A 255 -4.74 -19.73 -8.19
CA ARG A 255 -3.78 -20.79 -7.87
C ARG A 255 -2.76 -20.98 -9.00
N LEU A 256 -3.22 -20.98 -10.25
CA LEU A 256 -2.31 -21.06 -11.41
C LEU A 256 -1.33 -19.88 -11.45
N LEU A 257 -1.78 -18.67 -11.13
CA LEU A 257 -0.89 -17.51 -11.02
C LEU A 257 0.19 -17.72 -9.95
N ALA A 258 -0.18 -18.24 -8.78
CA ALA A 258 0.75 -18.56 -7.71
C ALA A 258 1.74 -19.67 -8.10
N ASP A 259 1.26 -20.71 -8.80
CA ASP A 259 2.11 -21.80 -9.30
C ASP A 259 3.13 -21.29 -10.31
N ILE A 260 2.70 -20.48 -11.29
CA ILE A 260 3.61 -19.84 -12.26
C ILE A 260 4.63 -18.95 -11.53
N ASN A 261 4.19 -18.16 -10.54
CA ASN A 261 5.09 -17.34 -9.73
C ASN A 261 6.17 -18.17 -9.02
N SER A 262 5.78 -19.27 -8.38
CA SER A 262 6.72 -20.14 -7.66
C SER A 262 7.77 -20.74 -8.62
N ASN A 263 7.36 -21.13 -9.83
CA ASN A 263 8.24 -21.66 -10.87
C ASN A 263 9.19 -20.58 -11.39
N HIS A 264 8.67 -19.39 -11.69
CA HIS A 264 9.46 -18.25 -12.16
C HIS A 264 10.49 -17.82 -11.12
N TRP A 265 10.09 -17.76 -9.86
CA TRP A 265 10.99 -17.46 -8.75
C TRP A 265 12.12 -18.48 -8.63
N SER A 266 11.79 -19.77 -8.69
CA SER A 266 12.77 -20.86 -8.64
C SER A 266 13.76 -20.77 -9.81
N SER A 267 13.26 -20.48 -11.03
CA SER A 267 14.10 -20.28 -12.21
C SER A 267 15.01 -19.06 -12.08
N SER A 268 14.49 -17.95 -11.53
CA SER A 268 15.29 -16.75 -11.25
C SER A 268 16.43 -17.02 -10.28
N GLN A 269 16.20 -17.82 -9.23
CA GLN A 269 17.23 -18.19 -8.26
C GLN A 269 18.29 -19.11 -8.86
N SER A 270 17.93 -19.91 -9.87
CA SER A 270 18.89 -20.73 -10.63
C SER A 270 19.72 -19.94 -11.66
N GLY A 271 19.56 -18.61 -11.70
CA GLY A 271 20.34 -17.73 -12.58
C GLY A 271 19.68 -17.38 -13.91
N ASN A 272 18.41 -17.75 -14.12
CA ASN A 272 17.66 -17.39 -15.32
C ASN A 272 16.79 -16.13 -15.08
N PRO A 273 17.18 -14.94 -15.57
CA PRO A 273 16.48 -13.69 -15.27
C PRO A 273 15.16 -13.51 -16.05
N THR A 274 14.83 -14.44 -16.94
CA THR A 274 13.68 -14.36 -17.85
C THR A 274 12.90 -15.67 -17.88
N ALA A 275 11.56 -15.58 -17.81
CA ALA A 275 10.70 -16.74 -18.00
C ALA A 275 9.36 -16.31 -18.61
N GLU A 276 8.80 -17.17 -19.46
CA GLU A 276 7.44 -17.00 -19.99
C GLU A 276 6.68 -18.31 -19.81
N THR A 277 5.41 -18.22 -19.43
CA THR A 277 4.54 -19.37 -19.28
C THR A 277 3.15 -19.00 -19.77
N ILE A 278 2.61 -19.76 -20.70
CA ILE A 278 1.27 -19.57 -21.28
C ILE A 278 0.50 -20.86 -21.05
N MET A 279 -0.66 -20.77 -20.41
CA MET A 279 -1.54 -21.89 -20.10
C MET A 279 -2.97 -21.58 -20.55
N LYS A 280 -3.70 -22.60 -21.01
CA LYS A 280 -5.14 -22.54 -21.26
C LYS A 280 -5.85 -23.54 -20.34
N THR A 281 -6.85 -23.09 -19.59
CA THR A 281 -7.68 -23.96 -18.75
C THR A 281 -8.83 -24.57 -19.56
N VAL A 282 -9.46 -25.62 -18.99
CA VAL A 282 -10.66 -26.24 -19.58
C VAL A 282 -11.86 -25.29 -19.67
N ASN A 283 -11.89 -24.25 -18.84
CA ASN A 283 -12.92 -23.21 -18.80
C ASN A 283 -12.59 -22.01 -19.69
N ASP A 284 -11.71 -22.19 -20.67
CA ASP A 284 -11.30 -21.19 -21.66
C ASP A 284 -10.60 -19.94 -21.09
N TYR A 285 -10.01 -20.06 -19.90
CA TYR A 285 -9.11 -19.03 -19.37
C TYR A 285 -7.70 -19.22 -19.92
N TRP A 286 -7.13 -18.15 -20.44
CA TRP A 286 -5.72 -18.04 -20.76
C TRP A 286 -5.01 -17.33 -19.63
N VAL A 287 -3.95 -17.96 -19.12
CA VAL A 287 -3.12 -17.45 -18.04
C VAL A 287 -1.70 -17.33 -18.57
N VAL A 288 -1.20 -16.11 -18.61
CA VAL A 288 0.13 -15.79 -19.09
C VAL A 288 0.93 -15.18 -17.96
N GLY A 289 2.11 -15.71 -17.68
CA GLY A 289 3.09 -15.12 -16.77
C GLY A 289 4.38 -14.80 -17.52
N LYS A 290 4.94 -13.63 -17.24
CA LYS A 290 6.24 -13.17 -17.74
C LYS A 290 7.10 -12.70 -16.57
N LEU A 291 8.33 -13.18 -16.50
CA LEU A 291 9.39 -12.68 -15.65
C LEU A 291 10.47 -12.08 -16.55
N SER A 292 10.93 -10.88 -16.24
CA SER A 292 12.09 -10.26 -16.89
C SER A 292 12.78 -9.32 -15.92
N ASN A 293 14.05 -9.59 -15.58
CA ASN A 293 14.88 -8.72 -14.73
C ASN A 293 14.17 -8.26 -13.45
N ALA A 294 13.66 -9.22 -12.66
CA ALA A 294 12.96 -9.00 -11.40
C ALA A 294 11.59 -8.28 -11.52
N ARG A 295 11.09 -8.10 -12.74
CA ARG A 295 9.72 -7.67 -13.02
C ARG A 295 8.87 -8.85 -13.44
N GLU A 296 7.68 -8.92 -12.87
CA GLU A 296 6.71 -9.96 -13.14
C GLU A 296 5.43 -9.35 -13.67
N PHE A 297 4.86 -9.99 -14.68
CA PHE A 297 3.63 -9.57 -15.30
C PHE A 297 2.77 -10.78 -15.63
N TYR A 298 1.57 -10.79 -15.08
CA TYR A 298 0.59 -11.83 -15.23
C TYR A 298 -0.65 -11.27 -15.90
N VAL A 299 -1.22 -12.01 -16.85
CA VAL A 299 -2.46 -11.66 -17.54
C VAL A 299 -3.38 -12.87 -17.54
N VAL A 300 -4.63 -12.61 -17.23
CA VAL A 300 -5.73 -13.57 -17.29
C VAL A 300 -6.76 -13.03 -18.27
N THR A 301 -7.09 -13.78 -19.32
CA THR A 301 -8.16 -13.43 -20.25
C THR A 301 -9.04 -14.65 -20.50
N GLN A 302 -10.33 -14.45 -20.71
CA GLN A 302 -11.26 -15.53 -21.04
C GLN A 302 -11.63 -15.43 -22.51
N HIS A 303 -11.12 -16.34 -23.33
CA HIS A 303 -11.32 -16.32 -24.78
C HIS A 303 -11.33 -17.74 -25.37
N LYS A 304 -12.53 -18.25 -25.67
CA LYS A 304 -12.75 -19.65 -26.08
C LYS A 304 -12.01 -20.06 -27.35
N ASN A 305 -12.08 -19.22 -28.38
CA ASN A 305 -11.56 -19.53 -29.71
C ASN A 305 -10.25 -18.79 -30.04
N ALA A 306 -9.55 -18.26 -29.03
CA ALA A 306 -8.26 -17.62 -29.28
C ALA A 306 -7.17 -18.65 -29.59
N ASN A 307 -6.17 -18.24 -30.35
CA ASN A 307 -4.91 -18.97 -30.48
C ASN A 307 -3.79 -18.28 -29.69
N ILE A 308 -2.64 -18.95 -29.55
CA ILE A 308 -1.50 -18.44 -28.77
C ILE A 308 -1.01 -17.08 -29.28
N ALA A 309 -0.96 -16.86 -30.60
CA ALA A 309 -0.48 -15.61 -31.18
C ALA A 309 -1.40 -14.43 -30.83
N GLU A 310 -2.72 -14.63 -30.92
CA GLU A 310 -3.71 -13.62 -30.52
C GLU A 310 -3.60 -13.25 -29.04
N ILE A 311 -3.38 -14.25 -28.17
CA ILE A 311 -3.18 -14.03 -26.74
C ILE A 311 -1.87 -13.30 -26.47
N SER A 312 -0.78 -13.65 -27.15
CA SER A 312 0.49 -12.95 -27.04
C SER A 312 0.38 -11.47 -27.45
N ASP A 313 -0.34 -11.19 -28.54
CA ASP A 313 -0.62 -9.83 -29.00
C ASP A 313 -1.49 -9.05 -28.01
N GLU A 314 -2.49 -9.70 -27.43
CA GLU A 314 -3.33 -9.10 -26.39
C GLU A 314 -2.53 -8.75 -25.13
N VAL A 315 -1.69 -9.68 -24.65
CA VAL A 315 -0.80 -9.45 -23.50
C VAL A 315 0.13 -8.26 -23.78
N LYS A 316 0.68 -8.17 -24.99
CA LYS A 316 1.52 -7.04 -25.40
C LYS A 316 0.74 -5.72 -25.36
N LYS A 317 -0.48 -5.69 -25.91
CA LYS A 317 -1.36 -4.50 -25.86
C LYS A 317 -1.67 -4.08 -24.42
N ILE A 318 -1.95 -5.02 -23.53
CA ILE A 318 -2.21 -4.73 -22.11
C ILE A 318 -0.94 -4.19 -21.44
N CYS A 319 0.22 -4.82 -21.69
CA CYS A 319 1.51 -4.35 -21.18
C CYS A 319 1.79 -2.91 -21.62
N ASP A 320 1.69 -2.61 -22.92
CA ASP A 320 1.95 -1.27 -23.47
C ASP A 320 0.96 -0.22 -22.93
N LYS A 321 -0.32 -0.60 -22.76
CA LYS A 321 -1.36 0.27 -22.20
C LYS A 321 -1.12 0.56 -20.72
N GLN A 322 -0.80 -0.47 -19.93
CA GLN A 322 -0.80 -0.40 -18.47
C GLN A 322 0.56 -0.05 -17.86
N LEU A 323 1.64 -0.40 -18.53
CA LEU A 323 3.02 -0.30 -18.06
C LEU A 323 3.86 0.56 -19.02
N LYS A 324 3.36 1.76 -19.32
CA LYS A 324 4.04 2.73 -20.18
C LYS A 324 5.49 2.90 -19.72
N SER A 325 6.43 2.71 -20.64
CA SER A 325 7.89 2.81 -20.41
C SER A 325 8.53 1.69 -19.57
N ILE A 326 7.82 0.60 -19.29
CA ILE A 326 8.39 -0.61 -18.67
C ILE A 326 8.51 -1.69 -19.75
N PHE A 327 9.74 -2.08 -20.05
CA PHE A 327 10.04 -3.10 -21.06
C PHE A 327 10.23 -4.47 -20.41
N PHE A 328 9.60 -5.48 -21.01
CA PHE A 328 9.89 -6.88 -20.78
C PHE A 328 10.72 -7.37 -21.97
N HIS A 329 11.96 -7.77 -21.70
CA HIS A 329 12.76 -8.51 -22.67
C HIS A 329 12.39 -9.99 -22.50
N VAL A 330 11.77 -10.55 -23.53
CA VAL A 330 11.63 -12.00 -23.72
C VAL A 330 12.42 -12.36 -24.96
#